data_AF-A0A8J5K2Y4-F1
#
_entry.id   AF-A0A8J5K2Y4-F1
#
_cell.length_a   1.000
_cell.length_b   1.000
_cell.length_c   1.000
_cell.angle_alpha   90.00
_cell.angle_beta   90.00
_cell.angle_gamma   90.00
#
_symmetry.space_group_name_H-M   'P 1'
#
loop_
_entity.id
_entity.type
_entity.pdbx_description
1 polymer ?
#
loop_
_entity_poly.entity_id
_entity_poly.type
_entity_poly.pdbx_seq_one_letter_code
_entity_poly.pdbx_strand_id
1 'polypeptide(L)'
;NSRDTPPDSQFGYYSLQSWFNRLVTLYVLTISIIYIIYDYTCIKLNTSVNRMKLEQFNEVIKFINTKRKENVNAALVKKFPGIERTTLSSIAAQEMQRKVKKSFHRINAKENAAKVYSSYLSSVKRGESPGILVRKAKEMDYSPAMLAKLILEQYLTANFPDMTVNKSRVNGFLRDTTQIQDRDLGYDVYLCLLEDDVYGPFVDSIKHSIGHEYEFFLRRKLEELNISYYDEDELRLRGYDKTPDVKLEIPIAVDGKVINWIESKASFGDEESHRNYLKDQFWSYWNR
;
A
#
# COMPACT_ATOMS: atom_id res chain seq x y z
N ASN A 1 5.33 -45.87 41.59
CA ASN A 1 4.83 -46.49 40.35
C ASN A 1 3.65 -45.66 39.86
N SER A 2 3.91 -44.60 39.10
CA SER A 2 3.81 -44.56 37.61
C SER A 2 2.35 -44.66 37.16
N ARG A 3 1.77 -43.78 36.35
CA ARG A 3 2.27 -42.76 35.42
C ARG A 3 1.02 -42.02 34.84
N ASP A 4 1.25 -40.86 34.22
CA ASP A 4 0.43 -40.22 33.18
C ASP A 4 -0.66 -39.21 33.58
N THR A 5 -0.20 -38.01 33.94
CA THR A 5 -0.88 -36.73 33.69
C THR A 5 -0.63 -36.28 32.23
N PRO A 6 -1.64 -35.74 31.51
CA PRO A 6 -1.48 -35.26 30.12
C PRO A 6 -0.70 -33.92 30.07
N PRO A 7 -0.07 -33.58 28.93
CA PRO A 7 0.81 -32.43 28.85
C PRO A 7 0.05 -31.10 28.74
N ASP A 8 0.58 -30.12 29.46
CA ASP A 8 0.21 -28.71 29.43
C ASP A 8 0.07 -28.16 28.00
N SER A 9 -1.17 -27.89 27.59
CA SER A 9 -1.44 -26.94 26.52
C SER A 9 -1.19 -25.54 27.07
N GLN A 10 0.01 -25.00 26.84
CA GLN A 10 0.32 -23.59 27.02
C GLN A 10 -0.54 -22.74 26.07
N PHE A 11 -1.78 -22.45 26.47
CA PHE A 11 -2.51 -21.30 25.97
C PHE A 11 -1.92 -20.07 26.65
N GLY A 12 -0.88 -19.52 26.03
CA GLY A 12 -0.36 -18.21 26.39
C GLY A 12 -1.45 -17.17 26.16
N TYR A 13 -1.96 -16.59 27.24
CA TYR A 13 -2.71 -15.35 27.20
C TYR A 13 -1.81 -14.28 26.57
N TYR A 14 -1.99 -13.99 25.29
CA TYR A 14 -1.39 -12.82 24.65
C TYR A 14 -2.05 -11.59 25.26
N SER A 15 -1.35 -10.97 26.22
CA SER A 15 -1.74 -9.69 26.78
C SER A 15 -1.97 -8.67 25.66
N LEU A 16 -2.96 -7.80 25.82
CA LEU A 16 -3.22 -6.63 24.96
C LEU A 16 -1.95 -5.77 24.74
N GLN A 17 -0.94 -5.91 25.60
CA GLN A 17 0.40 -5.34 25.46
C GLN A 17 1.17 -5.84 24.22
N SER A 18 0.96 -7.10 23.77
CA SER A 18 1.60 -7.66 22.58
C SER A 18 1.02 -7.11 21.27
N TRP A 19 -0.26 -6.73 21.28
CA TRP A 19 -0.91 -6.02 20.17
C TRP A 19 -0.55 -4.54 20.18
N PHE A 20 -0.47 -3.94 21.36
CA PHE A 20 0.01 -2.56 21.53
C PHE A 20 1.47 -2.41 21.09
N ASN A 21 2.35 -3.37 21.39
CA ASN A 21 3.74 -3.35 20.91
C ASN A 21 3.87 -3.57 19.40
N ARG A 22 2.91 -4.22 18.73
CA ARG A 22 2.87 -4.29 17.25
C ARG A 22 2.40 -2.99 16.61
N LEU A 23 1.52 -2.24 17.29
CA LEU A 23 1.08 -0.90 16.87
C LEU A 23 2.10 0.20 17.21
N VAL A 24 2.90 0.01 18.27
CA VAL A 24 3.88 1.00 18.76
C VAL A 24 5.28 0.81 18.15
N THR A 25 5.59 -0.32 17.50
CA THR A 25 6.84 -0.50 16.74
C THR A 25 6.78 0.11 15.31
N LEU A 26 5.74 0.89 15.02
CA LEU A 26 5.61 1.71 13.80
C LEU A 26 5.83 3.20 14.05
N TYR A 27 6.22 3.59 15.27
CA TYR A 27 6.67 4.94 15.57
C TYR A 27 8.20 5.01 15.50
N VAL A 28 8.67 6.12 14.92
CA VAL A 28 10.06 6.53 14.70
C VAL A 28 10.64 6.05 13.37
N LEU A 29 10.44 6.84 12.30
CA LEU A 29 11.55 7.52 11.63
C LEU A 29 11.09 8.64 10.69
N THR A 30 11.77 9.76 10.90
CA THR A 30 11.77 11.04 10.20
C THR A 30 11.91 10.90 8.68
N ILE A 31 10.88 11.26 7.91
CA ILE A 31 11.04 11.73 6.52
C ILE A 31 10.10 12.91 6.32
N SER A 32 10.51 14.08 6.81
CA SER A 32 9.90 15.36 6.44
C SER A 32 10.05 15.57 4.94
N ILE A 33 9.00 15.37 4.15
CA ILE A 33 8.98 15.89 2.78
C ILE A 33 7.63 16.49 2.45
N ILE A 34 7.59 17.82 2.53
CA ILE A 34 6.71 18.67 1.73
C ILE A 34 7.40 18.80 0.38
N TYR A 35 6.82 18.22 -0.67
CA TYR A 35 7.37 18.28 -2.02
C TYR A 35 6.80 19.53 -2.72
N ILE A 36 7.53 20.64 -2.68
CA ILE A 36 7.29 21.74 -3.62
C ILE A 36 8.11 21.41 -4.87
N ILE A 37 7.46 20.88 -5.91
CA ILE A 37 8.12 20.48 -7.16
C ILE A 37 7.86 21.55 -8.23
N TYR A 38 8.87 22.38 -8.46
CA TYR A 38 9.06 23.05 -9.74
C TYR A 38 10.49 22.82 -10.21
N ASP A 39 10.62 22.10 -11.32
CA ASP A 39 11.84 21.95 -12.12
C ASP A 39 13.02 21.19 -11.46
N TYR A 40 12.78 19.92 -11.11
CA TYR A 40 13.79 18.99 -10.54
C TYR A 40 14.48 19.46 -9.24
N THR A 41 13.97 20.50 -8.60
CA THR A 41 14.54 21.05 -7.37
C THR A 41 13.55 20.85 -6.22
N CYS A 42 13.84 19.86 -5.37
CA CYS A 42 13.19 19.72 -4.08
C CYS A 42 13.62 20.90 -3.20
N ILE A 43 12.69 21.82 -2.94
CA ILE A 43 12.93 22.97 -2.07
C ILE A 43 13.08 22.47 -0.64
N LYS A 44 14.22 22.76 -0.01
CA LYS A 44 14.58 22.27 1.32
C LYS A 44 13.85 23.08 2.40
N LEU A 45 12.84 22.50 3.03
CA LEU A 45 12.46 22.91 4.38
C LEU A 45 13.45 22.25 5.35
N ASN A 46 14.47 23.01 5.77
CA ASN A 46 15.53 22.78 6.77
C ASN A 46 15.47 21.49 7.63
N THR A 47 15.51 20.34 6.98
CA THR A 47 15.62 19.01 7.59
C THR A 47 16.60 18.21 6.73
N SER A 48 17.48 17.46 7.37
CA SER A 48 18.47 16.61 6.72
C SER A 48 17.76 15.51 5.93
N VAL A 49 17.40 15.78 4.67
CA VAL A 49 16.80 14.79 3.77
C VAL A 49 17.83 13.68 3.56
N ASN A 50 17.59 12.51 4.17
CA ASN A 50 18.46 11.35 4.03
C ASN A 50 18.23 10.73 2.65
N ARG A 51 18.94 11.24 1.64
CA ARG A 51 18.80 10.78 0.26
C ARG A 51 19.50 9.44 0.09
N MET A 52 18.73 8.43 -0.29
CA MET A 52 19.27 7.15 -0.71
C MET A 52 20.06 7.31 -2.02
N LYS A 53 21.27 6.75 -2.10
CA LYS A 53 22.05 6.74 -3.34
C LYS A 53 21.39 5.83 -4.37
N LEU A 54 21.43 6.21 -5.65
CA LEU A 54 20.79 5.47 -6.73
C LEU A 54 21.37 4.05 -6.88
N GLU A 55 22.68 3.91 -6.70
CA GLU A 55 23.36 2.61 -6.73
C GLU A 55 22.82 1.69 -5.63
N GLN A 56 22.67 2.22 -4.42
CA GLN A 56 22.13 1.49 -3.27
C GLN A 56 20.68 1.08 -3.51
N PHE A 57 19.87 1.96 -4.11
CA PHE A 57 18.48 1.65 -4.49
C PHE A 57 18.42 0.51 -5.51
N ASN A 58 19.25 0.57 -6.55
CA ASN A 58 19.32 -0.46 -7.59
C ASN A 58 19.78 -1.82 -7.04
N GLU A 59 20.70 -1.84 -6.07
CA GLU A 59 21.11 -3.07 -5.38
C GLU A 59 19.95 -3.70 -4.59
N VAL A 60 19.15 -2.88 -3.91
CA VAL A 60 17.95 -3.34 -3.19
C VAL A 60 16.93 -3.95 -4.16
N ILE A 61 16.63 -3.27 -5.28
CA ILE A 61 15.71 -3.79 -6.31
C ILE A 61 16.22 -5.10 -6.91
N LYS A 62 17.52 -5.19 -7.22
CA LYS A 62 18.14 -6.42 -7.72
C LYS A 62 17.97 -7.55 -6.72
N PHE A 63 18.20 -7.29 -5.43
CA PHE A 63 18.02 -8.29 -4.38
C PHE A 63 16.56 -8.74 -4.24
N ILE A 64 15.60 -7.82 -4.22
CA ILE A 64 14.15 -8.14 -4.20
C ILE A 64 13.79 -9.10 -5.33
N ASN A 65 14.28 -8.83 -6.54
CA ASN A 65 13.97 -9.63 -7.71
C ASN A 65 14.61 -11.03 -7.70
N THR A 66 15.67 -11.25 -6.90
CA THR A 66 16.24 -12.59 -6.66
C THR A 66 15.44 -13.41 -5.65
N LYS A 67 14.62 -12.78 -4.79
CA LYS A 67 13.94 -13.41 -3.64
C LYS A 67 12.45 -13.67 -3.87
N ARG A 68 12.09 -14.24 -5.02
CA ARG A 68 10.69 -14.47 -5.45
C ARG A 68 9.80 -15.30 -4.51
N LYS A 69 10.38 -16.09 -3.59
CA LYS A 69 9.63 -17.07 -2.76
C LYS A 69 9.87 -16.95 -1.25
N GLU A 70 10.64 -15.97 -0.80
CA GLU A 70 10.98 -15.79 0.62
C GLU A 70 10.29 -14.55 1.19
N ASN A 71 10.26 -14.42 2.52
CA ASN A 71 9.86 -13.17 3.16
C ASN A 71 10.91 -12.10 2.81
N VAL A 72 10.60 -11.29 1.80
CA VAL A 72 11.50 -10.29 1.21
C VAL A 72 11.91 -9.26 2.26
N ASN A 73 10.99 -8.82 3.13
CA ASN A 73 11.25 -7.82 4.15
C ASN A 73 12.32 -8.28 5.17
N ALA A 74 12.17 -9.50 5.70
CA ALA A 74 13.15 -10.05 6.65
C ALA A 74 14.54 -10.22 6.00
N ALA A 75 14.58 -10.68 4.75
CA ALA A 75 15.81 -10.85 4.00
C ALA A 75 16.49 -9.50 3.68
N LEU A 76 15.70 -8.46 3.38
CA LEU A 76 16.18 -7.11 3.12
C LEU A 76 16.85 -6.49 4.34
N VAL A 77 16.20 -6.54 5.51
CA VAL A 77 16.76 -5.99 6.76
C VAL A 77 18.09 -6.66 7.11
N LYS A 78 18.20 -7.98 6.90
CA LYS A 78 19.44 -8.72 7.11
C LYS A 78 20.55 -8.32 6.13
N LYS A 79 20.20 -8.06 4.87
CA LYS A 79 21.16 -7.75 3.81
C LYS A 79 21.62 -6.29 3.83
N PHE A 80 20.74 -5.37 4.22
CA PHE A 80 20.97 -3.93 4.20
C PHE A 80 20.68 -3.28 5.57
N PRO A 81 21.43 -3.63 6.63
CA PRO A 81 21.15 -3.15 7.99
C PRO A 81 21.36 -1.64 8.18
N GLY A 82 22.09 -0.99 7.28
CA GLY A 82 22.28 0.47 7.27
C GLY A 82 21.14 1.25 6.61
N ILE A 83 20.13 0.57 6.07
CA ILE A 83 18.91 1.19 5.55
C ILE A 83 17.80 0.94 6.55
N GLU A 84 17.04 1.98 6.81
CA GLU A 84 15.89 1.96 7.69
C GLU A 84 14.82 0.96 7.20
N ARG A 85 14.18 0.24 8.13
CA ARG A 85 13.28 -0.88 7.80
C ARG A 85 12.09 -0.43 6.96
N THR A 86 11.45 0.68 7.31
CA THR A 86 10.26 1.17 6.60
C THR A 86 10.61 1.63 5.18
N THR A 87 11.82 2.15 4.97
CA THR A 87 12.37 2.47 3.66
C THR A 87 12.49 1.21 2.80
N LEU A 88 13.10 0.15 3.34
CA LEU A 88 13.22 -1.14 2.64
C LEU A 88 11.85 -1.75 2.30
N SER A 89 10.90 -1.70 3.25
CA SER A 89 9.54 -2.18 3.03
C SER A 89 8.79 -1.37 1.99
N SER A 90 8.99 -0.04 1.94
CA SER A 90 8.40 0.82 0.92
C SER A 90 8.91 0.48 -0.48
N ILE A 91 10.22 0.26 -0.63
CA ILE A 91 10.83 -0.15 -1.90
C ILE A 91 10.29 -1.52 -2.34
N ALA A 92 10.19 -2.48 -1.41
CA ALA A 92 9.62 -3.79 -1.69
C ALA A 92 8.16 -3.72 -2.13
N ALA A 93 7.34 -2.92 -1.45
CA ALA A 93 5.94 -2.70 -1.80
C ALA A 93 5.80 -2.05 -3.19
N GLN A 94 6.61 -1.06 -3.52
CA GLN A 94 6.61 -0.43 -4.85
C GLN A 94 6.99 -1.40 -5.96
N GLU A 95 7.99 -2.25 -5.74
CA GLU A 95 8.33 -3.28 -6.73
C GLU A 95 7.21 -4.31 -6.88
N MET A 96 6.56 -4.73 -5.79
CA MET A 96 5.37 -5.58 -5.90
C MET A 96 4.25 -4.89 -6.70
N GLN A 97 3.99 -3.59 -6.51
CA GLN A 97 3.03 -2.84 -7.32
C GLN A 97 3.39 -2.84 -8.82
N ARG A 98 4.66 -2.64 -9.16
CA ARG A 98 5.13 -2.71 -10.56
C ARG A 98 4.92 -4.09 -11.17
N LYS A 99 5.24 -5.15 -10.43
CA LYS A 99 4.99 -6.53 -10.87
C LYS A 99 3.51 -6.80 -11.11
N VAL A 100 2.65 -6.35 -10.20
CA VAL A 100 1.19 -6.45 -10.35
C VAL A 100 0.74 -5.69 -11.58
N LYS A 101 1.13 -4.42 -11.77
CA LYS A 101 0.78 -3.62 -12.97
C LYS A 101 1.20 -4.31 -14.27
N LYS A 102 2.45 -4.79 -14.35
CA LYS A 102 3.00 -5.48 -15.54
C LYS A 102 2.24 -6.77 -15.88
N SER A 103 1.79 -7.52 -14.88
CA SER A 103 1.14 -8.81 -15.07
C SER A 103 -0.39 -8.74 -15.05
N PHE A 104 -0.97 -7.61 -14.64
CA PHE A 104 -2.41 -7.44 -14.40
C PHE A 104 -3.25 -7.85 -15.61
N HIS A 105 -3.04 -7.24 -16.77
CA HIS A 105 -3.83 -7.51 -17.98
C HIS A 105 -3.73 -8.98 -18.42
N ARG A 106 -2.55 -9.59 -18.30
CA ARG A 106 -2.33 -10.99 -18.64
C ARG A 106 -3.10 -11.91 -17.69
N ILE A 107 -2.99 -11.70 -16.38
CA ILE A 107 -3.62 -12.55 -15.36
C ILE A 107 -5.15 -12.39 -15.36
N ASN A 108 -5.64 -11.15 -15.53
CA ASN A 108 -7.06 -10.81 -15.51
C ASN A 108 -7.76 -11.07 -16.86
N ALA A 109 -7.02 -11.53 -17.89
CA ALA A 109 -7.62 -11.96 -19.15
C ALA A 109 -8.57 -13.14 -18.89
N LYS A 110 -9.74 -13.14 -19.53
CA LYS A 110 -10.84 -14.10 -19.29
C LYS A 110 -10.38 -15.56 -19.22
N GLU A 111 -9.54 -15.98 -20.16
CA GLU A 111 -9.00 -17.35 -20.20
C GLU A 111 -8.07 -17.66 -19.01
N ASN A 112 -7.15 -16.75 -18.69
CA ASN A 112 -6.21 -16.94 -17.59
C ASN A 112 -6.91 -16.87 -16.23
N ALA A 113 -7.86 -15.95 -16.07
CA ALA A 113 -8.72 -15.86 -14.89
C ALA A 113 -9.47 -17.17 -14.63
N ALA A 114 -10.09 -17.74 -15.68
CA ALA A 114 -10.78 -19.03 -15.59
C ALA A 114 -9.83 -20.19 -15.26
N LYS A 115 -8.61 -20.21 -15.83
CA LYS A 115 -7.58 -21.22 -15.50
C LYS A 115 -7.15 -21.14 -14.03
N VAL A 116 -6.92 -19.91 -13.53
CA VAL A 116 -6.52 -19.68 -12.14
C VAL A 116 -7.64 -20.08 -11.18
N TYR A 117 -8.89 -19.75 -11.49
CA TYR A 117 -10.07 -20.19 -10.73
C TYR A 117 -10.23 -21.72 -10.75
N SER A 118 -10.08 -22.36 -11.90
CA SER A 118 -10.14 -23.83 -12.01
C SER A 118 -9.04 -24.52 -11.20
N SER A 119 -7.84 -23.95 -11.18
CA SER A 119 -6.73 -24.41 -10.34
C SER A 119 -7.05 -24.29 -8.85
N TYR A 120 -7.69 -23.19 -8.43
CA TYR A 120 -8.18 -23.01 -7.07
C TYR A 120 -9.20 -24.10 -6.70
N LEU A 121 -10.27 -24.28 -7.49
CA LEU A 121 -11.29 -25.30 -7.23
C LEU A 121 -10.69 -26.71 -7.17
N SER A 122 -9.70 -27.01 -8.01
CA SER A 122 -9.00 -28.31 -7.96
C SER A 122 -8.23 -28.53 -6.66
N SER A 123 -7.70 -27.44 -6.07
CA SER A 123 -6.97 -27.48 -4.80
C SER A 123 -7.94 -27.68 -3.63
N VAL A 124 -9.11 -27.02 -3.67
CA VAL A 124 -10.22 -27.23 -2.71
C VAL A 124 -10.71 -28.68 -2.77
N LYS A 125 -10.95 -29.23 -3.97
CA LYS A 125 -11.38 -30.63 -4.15
C LYS A 125 -10.40 -31.66 -3.60
N ARG A 126 -9.10 -31.33 -3.59
CA ARG A 126 -8.06 -32.18 -2.98
C ARG A 126 -8.01 -32.07 -1.46
N GLY A 127 -8.82 -31.21 -0.84
CA GLY A 127 -8.81 -30.98 0.60
C GLY A 127 -7.51 -30.35 1.08
N GLU A 128 -6.89 -29.49 0.25
CA GLU A 128 -5.70 -28.74 0.69
C GLU A 128 -6.03 -27.85 1.90
N SER A 129 -5.05 -27.67 2.79
CA SER A 129 -5.22 -26.83 3.98
C SER A 129 -5.59 -25.38 3.60
N PRO A 130 -6.27 -24.62 4.48
CA PRO A 130 -6.57 -23.21 4.23
C PRO A 130 -5.35 -22.36 3.84
N GLY A 131 -5.60 -21.22 3.21
CA GLY A 131 -4.59 -20.33 2.64
C GLY A 131 -4.13 -20.76 1.25
N ILE A 132 -5.01 -21.40 0.46
CA ILE A 132 -4.69 -21.84 -0.91
C ILE A 132 -4.39 -20.62 -1.76
N LEU A 133 -5.22 -19.58 -1.68
CA LEU A 133 -5.01 -18.34 -2.44
C LEU A 133 -3.72 -17.60 -2.06
N VAL A 134 -3.36 -17.55 -0.79
CA VAL A 134 -2.10 -16.94 -0.33
C VAL A 134 -0.89 -17.68 -0.94
N ARG A 135 -0.90 -19.01 -0.92
CA ARG A 135 0.17 -19.83 -1.52
C ARG A 135 0.24 -19.63 -3.03
N LYS A 136 -0.91 -19.65 -3.72
CA LYS A 136 -0.97 -19.41 -5.17
C LYS A 136 -0.49 -18.03 -5.56
N ALA A 137 -0.87 -16.98 -4.83
CA ALA A 137 -0.40 -15.62 -5.08
C ALA A 137 1.13 -15.55 -4.99
N LYS A 138 1.70 -16.19 -3.98
CA LYS A 138 3.16 -16.30 -3.81
C LYS A 138 3.84 -17.07 -4.93
N GLU A 139 3.27 -18.18 -5.39
CA GLU A 139 3.78 -18.94 -6.55
C GLU A 139 3.76 -18.13 -7.84
N MET A 140 2.75 -17.27 -7.99
CA MET A 140 2.56 -16.40 -9.14
C MET A 140 3.36 -15.09 -9.07
N ASP A 141 4.07 -14.82 -7.96
CA ASP A 141 4.72 -13.53 -7.66
C ASP A 141 3.73 -12.36 -7.85
N TYR A 142 2.55 -12.50 -7.25
CA TYR A 142 1.40 -11.60 -7.39
C TYR A 142 0.80 -11.23 -6.03
N SER A 143 0.04 -10.15 -5.97
CA SER A 143 -0.63 -9.69 -4.74
C SER A 143 -1.73 -10.66 -4.31
N PRO A 144 -1.71 -11.17 -3.06
CA PRO A 144 -2.79 -11.97 -2.50
C PRO A 144 -4.16 -11.31 -2.58
N ALA A 145 -4.27 -10.03 -2.22
CA ALA A 145 -5.54 -9.29 -2.26
C ALA A 145 -6.08 -9.15 -3.71
N MET A 146 -5.19 -8.90 -4.68
CA MET A 146 -5.57 -8.82 -6.09
C MET A 146 -5.97 -10.18 -6.67
N LEU A 147 -5.30 -11.27 -6.24
CA LEU A 147 -5.70 -12.62 -6.62
C LEU A 147 -7.05 -13.01 -6.01
N ALA A 148 -7.26 -12.70 -4.73
CA ALA A 148 -8.53 -12.94 -4.04
C ALA A 148 -9.68 -12.20 -4.74
N LYS A 149 -9.46 -10.94 -5.13
CA LYS A 149 -10.41 -10.18 -5.93
C LYS A 149 -10.77 -10.85 -7.26
N LEU A 150 -9.77 -11.32 -8.00
CA LEU A 150 -9.97 -12.03 -9.27
C LEU A 150 -10.79 -13.31 -9.08
N ILE A 151 -10.44 -14.12 -8.08
CA ILE A 151 -11.12 -15.39 -7.77
C ILE A 151 -12.57 -15.12 -7.33
N LEU A 152 -12.79 -14.10 -6.51
CA LEU A 152 -14.11 -13.69 -6.07
C LEU A 152 -14.97 -13.23 -7.27
N GLU A 153 -14.41 -12.45 -8.19
CA GLU A 153 -15.10 -12.07 -9.43
C GLU A 153 -15.52 -13.30 -10.26
N GLN A 154 -14.63 -14.29 -10.40
CA GLN A 154 -14.94 -15.56 -11.10
C GLN A 154 -16.00 -16.39 -10.37
N TYR A 155 -15.91 -16.49 -9.04
CA TYR A 155 -16.88 -17.19 -8.20
C TYR A 155 -18.28 -16.57 -8.33
N LEU A 156 -18.38 -15.24 -8.22
CA LEU A 156 -19.66 -14.54 -8.31
C LEU A 156 -20.28 -14.71 -9.70
N THR A 157 -19.45 -14.63 -10.76
CA THR A 157 -19.91 -14.82 -12.15
C THR A 157 -20.39 -16.25 -12.40
N ALA A 158 -19.72 -17.25 -11.83
CA ALA A 158 -20.04 -18.66 -12.04
C ALA A 158 -21.28 -19.13 -11.27
N ASN A 159 -21.48 -18.64 -10.03
CA ASN A 159 -22.53 -19.14 -9.14
C ASN A 159 -23.79 -18.27 -9.12
N PHE A 160 -23.71 -17.01 -9.57
CA PHE A 160 -24.84 -16.07 -9.59
C PHE A 160 -24.98 -15.42 -10.99
N PRO A 161 -25.42 -16.19 -12.01
CA PRO A 161 -25.51 -15.69 -13.38
C PRO A 161 -26.46 -14.50 -13.55
N ASP A 162 -27.50 -14.41 -12.73
CA ASP A 162 -28.46 -13.30 -12.74
C ASP A 162 -27.93 -12.03 -12.05
N MET A 163 -26.78 -12.13 -11.37
CA MET A 163 -26.20 -11.03 -10.62
C MET A 163 -25.17 -10.29 -11.46
N THR A 164 -25.40 -9.00 -11.69
CA THR A 164 -24.37 -8.14 -12.30
C THR A 164 -23.15 -8.02 -11.39
N VAL A 165 -22.02 -8.58 -11.80
CA VAL A 165 -20.75 -8.45 -11.06
C VAL A 165 -20.08 -7.14 -11.46
N ASN A 166 -19.92 -6.22 -10.50
CA ASN A 166 -19.23 -4.95 -10.69
C ASN A 166 -18.23 -4.70 -9.55
N LYS A 167 -17.32 -3.74 -9.77
CA LYS A 167 -16.24 -3.42 -8.81
C LYS A 167 -16.76 -3.04 -7.42
N SER A 168 -17.86 -2.30 -7.35
CA SER A 168 -18.44 -1.85 -6.07
C SER A 168 -18.92 -3.04 -5.25
N ARG A 169 -19.64 -3.97 -5.89
CA ARG A 169 -20.16 -5.18 -5.26
C ARG A 169 -19.04 -6.09 -4.78
N VAL A 170 -18.03 -6.34 -5.62
CA VAL A 170 -16.86 -7.14 -5.25
C VAL A 170 -16.15 -6.51 -4.05
N ASN A 171 -15.92 -5.20 -4.07
CA ASN A 171 -15.32 -4.49 -2.95
C ASN A 171 -16.18 -4.57 -1.68
N GLY A 172 -17.51 -4.65 -1.79
CA GLY A 172 -18.42 -4.91 -0.66
C GLY A 172 -18.10 -6.23 0.04
N PHE A 173 -17.99 -7.32 -0.72
CA PHE A 173 -17.57 -8.62 -0.18
C PHE A 173 -16.13 -8.64 0.36
N LEU A 174 -15.21 -7.85 -0.21
CA LEU A 174 -13.86 -7.73 0.34
C LEU A 174 -13.84 -6.98 1.69
N ARG A 175 -14.78 -6.06 1.92
CA ARG A 175 -14.93 -5.39 3.23
C ARG A 175 -15.52 -6.32 4.28
N ASP A 176 -16.45 -7.18 3.87
CA ASP A 176 -17.07 -8.19 4.73
C ASP A 176 -17.09 -9.56 4.06
N THR A 177 -16.01 -10.31 4.28
CA THR A 177 -15.80 -11.64 3.70
C THR A 177 -16.79 -12.69 4.23
N THR A 178 -17.48 -12.41 5.35
CA THR A 178 -18.47 -13.32 5.93
C THR A 178 -19.74 -13.41 5.08
N GLN A 179 -19.96 -12.44 4.18
CA GLN A 179 -21.07 -12.44 3.23
C GLN A 179 -20.86 -13.38 2.04
N ILE A 180 -19.64 -13.92 1.87
CA ILE A 180 -19.34 -14.89 0.82
C ILE A 180 -19.97 -16.24 1.22
N GLN A 181 -20.87 -16.77 0.40
CA GLN A 181 -21.63 -17.98 0.73
C GLN A 181 -20.74 -19.23 0.86
N ASP A 182 -19.71 -19.33 0.02
CA ASP A 182 -18.68 -20.35 0.15
C ASP A 182 -17.74 -19.99 1.31
N ARG A 183 -17.83 -20.76 2.41
CA ARG A 183 -17.08 -20.52 3.65
C ARG A 183 -15.57 -20.66 3.46
N ASP A 184 -15.15 -21.64 2.67
CA ASP A 184 -13.72 -21.90 2.43
C ASP A 184 -13.14 -20.76 1.59
N LEU A 185 -13.86 -20.32 0.55
CA LEU A 185 -13.48 -19.15 -0.22
C LEU A 185 -13.49 -17.87 0.63
N GLY A 186 -14.51 -17.64 1.44
CA GLY A 186 -14.60 -16.48 2.31
C GLY A 186 -13.40 -16.39 3.26
N TYR A 187 -13.01 -17.52 3.86
CA TYR A 187 -11.84 -17.60 4.72
C TYR A 187 -10.52 -17.39 3.96
N ASP A 188 -10.37 -17.98 2.77
CA ASP A 188 -9.17 -17.78 1.94
C ASP A 188 -9.02 -16.32 1.46
N VAL A 189 -10.13 -15.67 1.09
CA VAL A 189 -10.17 -14.23 0.76
C VAL A 189 -9.76 -13.40 1.97
N TYR A 190 -10.29 -13.70 3.17
CA TYR A 190 -9.90 -13.04 4.41
C TYR A 190 -8.39 -13.14 4.69
N LEU A 191 -7.82 -14.34 4.58
CA LEU A 191 -6.38 -14.55 4.74
C LEU A 191 -5.56 -13.75 3.72
N CYS A 192 -6.00 -13.70 2.45
CA CYS A 192 -5.34 -12.88 1.45
C CYS A 192 -5.36 -11.39 1.80
N LEU A 193 -6.45 -10.86 2.35
CA LEU A 193 -6.52 -9.46 2.75
C LEU A 193 -5.64 -9.15 3.97
N LEU A 194 -5.50 -10.11 4.89
CA LEU A 194 -4.65 -10.00 6.08
C LEU A 194 -3.16 -10.01 5.73
N GLU A 195 -2.75 -10.87 4.80
CA GLU A 195 -1.35 -11.10 4.44
C GLU A 195 -0.82 -10.14 3.34
N ASP A 196 -1.67 -9.33 2.71
CA ASP A 196 -1.26 -8.47 1.61
C ASP A 196 -0.65 -7.14 2.09
N ASP A 197 0.66 -7.03 1.91
CA ASP A 197 1.48 -5.86 2.28
C ASP A 197 1.34 -4.65 1.33
N VAL A 198 0.44 -4.67 0.34
CA VAL A 198 0.41 -3.68 -0.75
C VAL A 198 -0.97 -3.10 -1.03
N TYR A 199 -1.94 -3.97 -1.29
CA TYR A 199 -3.32 -3.69 -1.70
C TYR A 199 -4.34 -4.14 -0.63
N GLY A 200 -3.89 -4.72 0.48
CA GLY A 200 -4.75 -5.08 1.61
C GLY A 200 -5.32 -3.86 2.35
N PRO A 201 -6.48 -4.00 3.01
CA PRO A 201 -7.17 -2.88 3.68
C PRO A 201 -6.37 -2.28 4.84
N PHE A 202 -5.55 -3.08 5.53
CA PHE A 202 -4.69 -2.60 6.62
C PHE A 202 -3.61 -1.64 6.10
N VAL A 203 -2.94 -2.04 5.02
CA VAL A 203 -1.89 -1.23 4.40
C VAL A 203 -2.47 0.04 3.79
N ASP A 204 -3.64 -0.05 3.18
CA ASP A 204 -4.36 1.13 2.67
C ASP A 204 -4.70 2.12 3.80
N SER A 205 -5.22 1.61 4.92
CA SER A 205 -5.53 2.42 6.11
C SER A 205 -4.27 3.07 6.70
N ILE A 206 -3.14 2.35 6.75
CA ILE A 206 -1.85 2.89 7.21
C ILE A 206 -1.38 4.01 6.28
N LYS A 207 -1.38 3.79 4.96
CA LYS A 207 -0.98 4.81 3.97
C LYS A 207 -1.84 6.07 4.08
N HIS A 208 -3.16 5.88 4.23
CA HIS A 208 -4.09 7.00 4.37
C HIS A 208 -3.81 7.79 5.67
N SER A 209 -3.62 7.08 6.79
CA SER A 209 -3.32 7.72 8.08
C SER A 209 -2.01 8.51 8.03
N ILE A 210 -0.97 7.95 7.40
CA ILE A 210 0.30 8.65 7.19
C ILE A 210 0.10 9.89 6.30
N GLY A 211 -0.67 9.79 5.21
CA GLY A 211 -1.00 10.95 4.37
C GLY A 211 -1.62 12.09 5.17
N HIS A 212 -2.68 11.80 5.93
CA HIS A 212 -3.35 12.77 6.80
C HIS A 212 -2.43 13.39 7.84
N GLU A 213 -1.55 12.59 8.46
CA GLU A 213 -0.60 13.08 9.45
C GLU A 213 0.36 14.12 8.85
N TYR A 214 0.85 13.87 7.63
CA TYR A 214 1.77 14.79 6.95
C TYR A 214 1.08 16.04 6.40
N GLU A 215 -0.16 15.93 5.92
CA GLU A 215 -1.00 17.09 5.57
C GLU A 215 -1.29 17.96 6.80
N PHE A 216 -1.57 17.33 7.94
CA PHE A 216 -1.71 18.03 9.22
C PHE A 216 -0.42 18.75 9.63
N PHE A 217 0.74 18.09 9.53
CA PHE A 217 2.02 18.73 9.82
C PHE A 217 2.34 19.90 8.88
N LEU A 218 2.02 19.79 7.59
CA LEU A 218 2.16 20.87 6.62
C LEU A 218 1.33 22.09 7.06
N ARG A 219 0.04 21.89 7.36
CA ARG A 219 -0.85 22.96 7.83
C ARG A 219 -0.35 23.64 9.10
N ARG A 220 0.05 22.86 10.09
CA ARG A 220 0.64 23.40 11.33
C ARG A 220 1.90 24.24 11.07
N LYS A 221 2.74 23.84 10.12
CA LYS A 221 3.95 24.60 9.78
C LYS A 221 3.62 25.93 9.08
N LEU A 222 2.60 25.95 8.23
CA LEU A 222 2.13 27.20 7.60
C LEU A 222 1.57 28.17 8.65
N GLU A 223 0.79 27.65 9.61
CA GLU A 223 0.27 28.42 10.75
C GLU A 223 1.39 28.99 11.63
N GLU A 224 2.39 28.18 11.99
CA GLU A 224 3.56 28.62 12.76
C GLU A 224 4.36 29.73 12.05
N LEU A 225 4.37 29.71 10.71
CA LEU A 225 5.03 30.72 9.87
C LEU A 225 4.12 31.90 9.53
N ASN A 226 2.87 31.91 10.01
CA ASN A 226 1.85 32.91 9.70
C ASN A 226 1.63 33.09 8.18
N ILE A 227 1.68 31.99 7.42
CA ILE A 227 1.40 31.96 5.99
C ILE A 227 -0.07 31.60 5.81
N SER A 228 -0.81 32.47 5.13
CA SER A 228 -2.23 32.26 4.85
C SER A 228 -2.45 31.33 3.64
N TYR A 229 -3.40 30.40 3.76
CA TYR A 229 -3.67 29.37 2.76
C TYR A 229 -5.14 28.93 2.75
N TYR A 230 -5.54 28.26 1.67
CA TYR A 230 -6.76 27.46 1.56
C TYR A 230 -6.43 25.98 1.55
N ASP A 231 -7.17 25.20 2.33
CA ASP A 231 -7.06 23.75 2.29
C ASP A 231 -7.95 23.10 1.22
N GLU A 232 -7.80 21.78 1.05
CA GLU A 232 -8.52 21.03 0.02
C GLU A 232 -10.04 21.18 0.12
N ASP A 233 -10.61 21.15 1.33
CA ASP A 233 -12.05 21.21 1.55
C ASP A 233 -12.60 22.61 1.27
N GLU A 234 -11.87 23.67 1.65
CA GLU A 234 -12.22 25.04 1.28
C GLU A 234 -12.19 25.26 -0.24
N LEU A 235 -11.20 24.69 -0.93
CA LEU A 235 -11.12 24.76 -2.39
C LEU A 235 -12.30 24.02 -3.05
N ARG A 236 -12.69 22.86 -2.53
CA ARG A 236 -13.89 22.13 -3.00
C ARG A 236 -15.16 22.96 -2.81
N LEU A 237 -15.34 23.58 -1.63
CA LEU A 237 -16.49 24.43 -1.33
C LEU A 237 -16.58 25.65 -2.26
N ARG A 238 -15.43 26.19 -2.66
CA ARG A 238 -15.34 27.31 -3.63
C ARG A 238 -15.54 26.88 -5.08
N GLY A 239 -15.77 25.60 -5.35
CA GLY A 239 -16.04 25.07 -6.68
C GLY A 239 -14.79 24.90 -7.55
N TYR A 240 -13.61 24.79 -6.95
CA TYR A 240 -12.41 24.43 -7.71
C TYR A 240 -12.51 22.98 -8.20
N ASP A 241 -12.29 22.79 -9.49
CA ASP A 241 -12.20 21.48 -10.16
C ASP A 241 -10.92 20.71 -9.80
N LYS A 242 -9.93 21.43 -9.26
CA LYS A 242 -8.62 20.90 -8.85
C LYS A 242 -8.23 21.50 -7.51
N THR A 243 -7.86 20.63 -6.58
CA THR A 243 -7.62 20.97 -5.18
C THR A 243 -6.26 20.41 -4.76
N PRO A 244 -5.16 21.18 -4.87
CA PRO A 244 -3.94 20.82 -4.16
C PRO A 244 -4.23 20.78 -2.65
N ASP A 245 -3.41 20.06 -1.89
CA ASP A 245 -3.59 19.97 -0.42
C ASP A 245 -3.59 21.36 0.23
N VAL A 246 -2.78 22.27 -0.30
CA VAL A 246 -2.69 23.66 0.12
C VAL A 246 -2.56 24.57 -1.10
N LYS A 247 -3.42 25.60 -1.18
CA LYS A 247 -3.24 26.75 -2.06
C LYS A 247 -2.89 27.98 -1.23
N LEU A 248 -1.77 28.63 -1.51
CA LEU A 248 -1.37 29.82 -0.77
C LEU A 248 -2.24 31.01 -1.19
N GLU A 249 -2.72 31.80 -0.21
CA GLU A 249 -3.45 33.03 -0.53
C GLU A 249 -2.52 34.06 -1.18
N ILE A 250 -1.29 34.13 -0.66
CA ILE A 250 -0.22 34.98 -1.16
C ILE A 250 0.94 34.07 -1.56
N PRO A 251 1.36 34.07 -2.84
CA PRO A 251 2.50 33.29 -3.27
C PRO A 251 3.78 33.68 -2.53
N ILE A 252 4.61 32.68 -2.22
CA ILE A 252 5.88 32.88 -1.51
C ILE A 252 7.07 32.61 -2.42
N ALA A 253 8.17 33.34 -2.21
CA ALA A 253 9.42 33.07 -2.92
C ALA A 253 10.30 32.15 -2.07
N VAL A 254 10.69 31.00 -2.63
CA VAL A 254 11.65 30.08 -2.00
C VAL A 254 12.74 29.74 -2.99
N ASP A 255 14.00 29.96 -2.61
CA ASP A 255 15.18 29.77 -3.48
C ASP A 255 15.05 30.45 -4.86
N GLY A 256 14.45 31.65 -4.89
CA GLY A 256 14.23 32.41 -6.12
C GLY A 256 13.05 31.94 -6.98
N LYS A 257 12.24 31.00 -6.48
CA LYS A 257 11.06 30.47 -7.18
C LYS A 257 9.78 30.88 -6.48
N VAL A 258 8.78 31.30 -7.26
CA VAL A 258 7.44 31.65 -6.75
C VAL A 258 6.61 30.39 -6.59
N ILE A 259 6.07 30.18 -5.39
CA ILE A 259 5.26 29.02 -5.03
C ILE A 259 3.82 29.48 -4.78
N ASN A 260 2.86 28.91 -5.51
CA ASN A 260 1.43 29.24 -5.40
C ASN A 260 0.63 28.18 -4.63
N TRP A 261 1.12 26.94 -4.60
CA TRP A 261 0.45 25.78 -4.01
C TRP A 261 1.49 24.78 -3.50
N ILE A 262 1.06 23.91 -2.60
CA ILE A 262 1.88 22.86 -2.00
C ILE A 262 1.08 21.55 -2.04
N GLU A 263 1.74 20.48 -2.46
CA GLU A 263 1.23 19.12 -2.36
C GLU A 263 2.13 18.32 -1.40
N SER A 264 1.50 17.72 -0.40
CA SER A 264 2.10 16.77 0.53
C SER A 264 2.06 15.36 -0.05
N LYS A 265 3.22 14.70 -0.13
CA LYS A 265 3.31 13.29 -0.52
C LYS A 265 4.11 12.51 0.51
N ALA A 266 3.39 11.82 1.39
CA ALA A 266 3.97 10.99 2.44
C ALA A 266 4.20 9.54 1.97
N SER A 267 5.00 9.39 0.93
CA SER A 267 5.34 8.08 0.36
C SER A 267 6.79 8.06 -0.11
N PHE A 268 7.39 6.86 -0.19
CA PHE A 268 8.73 6.74 -0.78
C PHE A 268 8.71 7.25 -2.22
N GLY A 269 9.61 8.19 -2.54
CA GLY A 269 9.69 8.80 -3.86
C GLY A 269 10.76 8.13 -4.72
N ASP A 270 10.36 7.59 -5.88
CA ASP A 270 11.28 7.14 -6.93
C ASP A 270 11.01 7.87 -8.25
N GLU A 271 11.88 7.69 -9.25
CA GLU A 271 11.77 8.40 -10.52
C GLU A 271 10.43 8.13 -11.23
N GLU A 272 9.94 6.89 -11.18
CA GLU A 272 8.68 6.51 -11.82
C GLU A 272 7.47 7.15 -11.13
N SER A 273 7.44 7.12 -9.79
CA SER A 273 6.38 7.74 -9.00
C SER A 273 6.34 9.24 -9.25
N HIS A 274 7.49 9.92 -9.25
CA HIS A 274 7.57 11.35 -9.53
C HIS A 274 7.06 11.69 -10.93
N ARG A 275 7.46 10.94 -11.97
CA ARG A 275 6.94 11.15 -13.34
C ARG A 275 5.43 10.97 -13.41
N ASN A 276 4.88 9.99 -12.71
CA ASN A 276 3.43 9.75 -12.66
C ASN A 276 2.70 10.89 -11.94
N TYR A 277 3.18 11.34 -10.77
CA TYR A 277 2.57 12.45 -10.06
C TYR A 277 2.60 13.75 -10.85
N LEU A 278 3.72 14.03 -11.53
CA LEU A 278 3.78 15.16 -12.42
C LEU A 278 2.67 15.05 -13.47
N LYS A 279 2.61 13.91 -14.20
CA LYS A 279 1.67 13.65 -15.30
C LYS A 279 0.21 13.78 -14.87
N ASP A 280 -0.15 13.09 -13.81
CA ASP A 280 -1.54 12.86 -13.44
C ASP A 280 -2.10 13.95 -12.52
N GLN A 281 -1.22 14.68 -11.81
CA GLN A 281 -1.62 15.67 -10.81
C GLN A 281 -0.99 17.04 -11.07
N PHE A 282 0.35 17.16 -11.09
CA PHE A 282 1.01 18.47 -10.99
C PHE A 282 0.93 19.33 -12.25
N TRP A 283 0.97 18.73 -13.46
CA TRP A 283 0.81 19.52 -14.69
C TRP A 283 -0.54 20.24 -14.76
N SER A 284 -1.56 19.74 -14.05
CA SER A 284 -2.86 20.42 -13.99
C SER A 284 -2.82 21.74 -13.21
N TYR A 285 -1.80 21.95 -12.36
CA TYR A 285 -1.60 23.15 -11.56
C TYR A 285 -0.59 24.15 -12.17
N TRP A 286 0.05 23.83 -13.30
CA TRP A 286 1.19 24.58 -13.86
C TRP A 286 0.89 26.06 -14.18
N ASN A 287 -0.38 26.42 -14.38
CA ASN A 287 -0.80 27.79 -14.73
C ASN A 287 -1.90 28.35 -13.81
N ARG A 288 -2.00 27.89 -12.56
CA ARG A 288 -3.10 28.21 -11.64
C ARG A 288 -2.66 28.79 -10.30
#